data_AF-A0A837R421-F1
#
_entry.id   AF-A0A837R421-F1
#
_cell.length_a   1.000
_cell.length_b   1.000
_cell.length_c   1.000
_cell.angle_alpha   90.00
_cell.angle_beta   90.00
_cell.angle_gamma   90.00
#
_symmetry.space_group_name_H-M   'P 1'
#
loop_
_entity.id
_entity.type
_entity.pdbx_description
1 polymer ?
#
loop_
_entity_poly.entity_id
_entity_poly.type
_entity_poly.pdbx_seq_one_letter_code
_entity_poly.pdbx_strand_id
1 'polypeptide(L)'
;MEIVNTAFRLFAEQGYANVQMKDIAIACDISKSLLQHYFPKKIVLLSTMLNELTLSAFIYSNEQLTFLSAHQRTMIQMSFVLRLLDENPTMEHFIQDIFESPELTTELVLVTLDWLEAIGVEGEAAMIRYALNFALSGGMAVFFKRKILRASVGMISENIDQAFYLLLGENAEKIDQIYLSTAKYNTDAYYQEFVSYLHKHATIDLSTEIKI
;
A
#
# COMPACT_ATOMS: atom_id res chain seq x y z
N MET A 1 -2.96 11.52 13.18
CA MET A 1 -3.58 11.78 14.51
C MET A 1 -2.81 11.00 15.58
N GLU A 2 -2.60 11.53 16.80
CA GLU A 2 -1.71 10.92 17.81
C GLU A 2 -2.00 9.43 18.09
N ILE A 3 -3.28 9.05 18.18
CA ILE A 3 -3.69 7.64 18.40
C ILE A 3 -3.26 6.72 17.26
N VAL A 4 -3.46 7.13 16.01
CA VAL A 4 -3.13 6.32 14.82
C VAL A 4 -1.62 6.13 14.72
N ASN A 5 -0.84 7.19 14.94
CA ASN A 5 0.62 7.13 14.88
C ASN A 5 1.18 6.21 15.98
N THR A 6 0.66 6.31 17.20
CA THR A 6 1.07 5.44 18.31
C THR A 6 0.68 3.99 18.06
N ALA A 7 -0.53 3.75 17.55
CA ALA A 7 -0.95 2.39 17.19
C ALA A 7 -0.11 1.80 16.05
N PHE A 8 0.25 2.61 15.05
CA PHE A 8 1.10 2.19 13.94
C PHE A 8 2.46 1.72 14.45
N ARG A 9 3.13 2.53 15.29
CA ARG A 9 4.42 2.14 15.91
C ARG A 9 4.30 0.82 16.68
N LEU A 10 3.26 0.67 17.51
CA LEU A 10 3.05 -0.58 18.25
C LEU A 10 2.82 -1.78 17.32
N PHE A 11 2.02 -1.64 16.26
CA PHE A 11 1.80 -2.72 15.29
C PHE A 11 3.07 -3.05 14.51
N ALA A 12 3.84 -2.05 14.11
CA ALA A 12 5.07 -2.22 13.36
C ALA A 12 6.18 -2.89 14.19
N GLU A 13 6.25 -2.60 15.50
CA GLU A 13 7.24 -3.15 16.41
C GLU A 13 6.88 -4.54 16.96
N GLN A 14 5.60 -4.76 17.29
CA GLN A 14 5.15 -5.93 18.05
C GLN A 14 4.31 -6.89 17.21
N GLY A 15 3.97 -6.51 15.98
CA GLY A 15 3.05 -7.21 15.10
C GLY A 15 1.59 -6.94 15.46
N TYR A 16 0.72 -6.91 14.44
CA TYR A 16 -0.69 -6.59 14.64
C TYR A 16 -1.29 -7.54 15.68
N ALA A 17 -1.18 -8.87 15.55
CA ALA A 17 -1.86 -9.82 16.43
C ALA A 17 -1.58 -9.66 17.94
N ASN A 18 -0.38 -9.17 18.32
CA ASN A 18 0.06 -9.11 19.71
C ASN A 18 -0.40 -7.86 20.45
N VAL A 19 -0.72 -6.78 19.74
CA VAL A 19 -1.11 -5.50 20.34
C VAL A 19 -2.60 -5.50 20.69
N GLN A 20 -2.94 -5.14 21.93
CA GLN A 20 -4.34 -4.98 22.35
C GLN A 20 -4.73 -3.50 22.45
N MET A 21 -6.03 -3.22 22.41
CA MET A 21 -6.56 -1.86 22.60
C MET A 21 -6.10 -1.22 23.92
N LYS A 22 -5.88 -2.01 24.98
CA LYS A 22 -5.36 -1.50 26.25
C LYS A 22 -3.92 -0.98 26.13
N ASP A 23 -3.09 -1.61 25.29
CA ASP A 23 -1.68 -1.28 25.15
C ASP A 23 -1.55 0.05 24.40
N ILE A 24 -2.37 0.25 23.38
CA ILE A 24 -2.50 1.52 22.65
C ILE A 24 -2.99 2.64 23.57
N ALA A 25 -4.00 2.38 24.40
CA ALA A 25 -4.54 3.38 25.33
C ALA A 25 -3.48 3.82 26.35
N ILE A 26 -2.73 2.86 26.91
CA ILE A 26 -1.59 3.13 27.81
C ILE A 26 -0.53 3.98 27.11
N ALA A 27 -0.15 3.61 25.88
CA ALA A 27 0.86 4.33 25.12
C ALA A 27 0.43 5.76 24.72
N CYS A 28 -0.88 6.02 24.63
CA CYS A 28 -1.43 7.35 24.36
C CYS A 28 -1.79 8.14 25.64
N ASP A 29 -1.53 7.60 26.84
CA ASP A 29 -1.95 8.17 28.14
C ASP A 29 -3.46 8.51 28.20
N ILE A 30 -4.31 7.64 27.65
CA ILE A 30 -5.76 7.76 27.70
C ILE A 30 -6.42 6.52 28.30
N SER A 31 -7.67 6.66 28.73
CA SER A 31 -8.46 5.50 29.14
C SER A 31 -8.81 4.61 27.95
N LYS A 32 -8.90 3.30 28.18
CA LYS A 32 -9.40 2.34 27.17
C LYS A 32 -10.80 2.71 26.69
N SER A 33 -11.65 3.26 27.56
CA SER A 33 -13.00 3.70 27.17
C SER A 33 -12.97 4.89 26.22
N LEU A 34 -12.07 5.85 26.43
CA LEU A 34 -11.89 6.97 25.51
C LEU A 34 -11.33 6.50 24.16
N LEU A 35 -10.36 5.59 24.16
CA LEU A 35 -9.88 4.99 22.91
C LEU A 35 -11.01 4.27 22.16
N GLN A 36 -11.81 3.48 22.86
CA GLN A 36 -12.93 2.74 22.27
C GLN A 36 -14.11 3.63 21.84
N HIS A 37 -14.20 4.85 22.35
CA HIS A 37 -15.14 5.85 21.87
C HIS A 37 -14.80 6.29 20.43
N TYR A 38 -13.51 6.54 20.15
CA TYR A 38 -13.04 6.88 18.80
C TYR A 38 -12.92 5.66 17.89
N PHE A 39 -12.39 4.55 18.43
CA PHE A 39 -12.11 3.32 17.70
C PHE A 39 -12.74 2.14 18.41
N PRO A 40 -14.04 1.85 18.14
CA PRO A 40 -14.78 0.80 18.84
C PRO A 40 -14.12 -0.58 18.76
N LYS A 41 -13.41 -0.84 17.66
CA LYS A 41 -12.68 -2.08 17.42
C LYS A 41 -11.28 -1.76 16.87
N LYS A 42 -10.33 -2.65 17.16
CA LYS A 42 -8.96 -2.58 16.66
C LYS A 42 -8.89 -2.56 15.13
N ILE A 43 -9.79 -3.30 14.46
CA ILE A 43 -9.88 -3.30 12.99
C ILE A 43 -10.19 -1.90 12.44
N VAL A 44 -11.07 -1.12 13.09
CA VAL A 44 -11.43 0.24 12.63
C VAL A 44 -10.22 1.18 12.70
N LEU A 45 -9.39 1.03 13.74
CA LEU A 45 -8.14 1.75 13.87
C LEU A 45 -7.15 1.37 12.78
N LEU A 46 -7.05 0.07 12.44
CA LEU A 46 -6.22 -0.38 11.33
C LEU A 46 -6.75 0.14 9.99
N SER A 47 -8.04 0.02 9.69
CA SER A 47 -8.62 0.53 8.44
C SER A 47 -8.35 2.03 8.26
N THR A 48 -8.46 2.80 9.35
CA THR A 48 -8.13 4.24 9.34
C THR A 48 -6.65 4.45 9.02
N MET A 49 -5.76 3.68 9.66
CA MET A 49 -4.33 3.72 9.41
C MET A 49 -3.98 3.35 7.96
N LEU A 50 -4.55 2.27 7.41
CA LEU A 50 -4.34 1.86 6.02
C LEU A 50 -4.83 2.91 5.04
N ASN A 51 -5.97 3.52 5.32
CA ASN A 51 -6.47 4.63 4.53
C ASN A 51 -5.50 5.81 4.55
N GLU A 52 -4.99 6.22 5.72
CA GLU A 52 -4.02 7.31 5.84
C GLU A 52 -2.70 7.01 5.09
N LEU A 53 -2.15 5.79 5.24
CA LEU A 53 -0.94 5.36 4.54
C LEU A 53 -1.15 5.39 3.03
N THR A 54 -2.21 4.74 2.55
CA THR A 54 -2.43 4.57 1.12
C THR A 54 -2.83 5.88 0.46
N LEU A 55 -3.62 6.72 1.15
CA LEU A 55 -4.01 8.05 0.68
C LEU A 55 -2.79 8.94 0.38
N SER A 56 -1.76 8.92 1.22
CA SER A 56 -0.56 9.72 0.96
C SER A 56 0.16 9.34 -0.35
N ALA A 57 0.23 8.04 -0.65
CA ALA A 57 0.75 7.53 -1.92
C ALA A 57 -0.16 7.89 -3.09
N PHE A 58 -1.47 7.86 -2.88
CA PHE A 58 -2.47 8.24 -3.88
C PHE A 58 -2.40 9.72 -4.25
N ILE A 59 -2.27 10.60 -3.26
CA ILE A 59 -2.19 12.05 -3.48
C ILE A 59 -0.92 12.36 -4.30
N TYR A 60 0.22 11.73 -4.01
CA TYR A 60 1.42 11.88 -4.84
C TYR A 60 1.12 11.58 -6.32
N SER A 61 0.50 10.43 -6.60
CA SER A 61 0.11 10.06 -7.96
C SER A 61 -0.89 11.06 -8.57
N ASN A 62 -1.80 11.61 -7.77
CA ASN A 62 -2.85 12.52 -8.22
C ASN A 62 -2.44 13.99 -8.32
N GLU A 63 -1.27 14.36 -7.83
CA GLU A 63 -0.74 15.72 -7.98
C GLU A 63 0.45 15.74 -8.93
N GLN A 64 1.36 14.78 -8.80
CA GLN A 64 2.64 14.78 -9.50
C GLN A 64 2.59 14.04 -10.84
N LEU A 65 1.64 13.11 -11.03
CA LEU A 65 1.58 12.23 -12.20
C LEU A 65 0.28 12.40 -13.02
N THR A 66 -0.42 13.52 -12.88
CA THR A 66 -1.73 13.78 -13.55
C THR A 66 -1.68 13.79 -15.06
N PHE A 67 -0.50 14.06 -15.64
CA PHE A 67 -0.28 14.03 -17.09
C PHE A 67 -0.14 12.61 -17.66
N LEU A 68 -0.16 11.59 -16.81
CA LEU A 68 -0.07 10.18 -17.19
C LEU A 68 -1.44 9.50 -17.18
N SER A 69 -1.58 8.45 -17.98
CA SER A 69 -2.80 7.65 -17.99
C SER A 69 -2.98 6.88 -16.66
N ALA A 70 -4.21 6.45 -16.37
CA ALA A 70 -4.48 5.61 -15.19
C ALA A 70 -3.57 4.37 -15.15
N HIS A 71 -3.34 3.72 -16.31
CA HIS A 71 -2.45 2.56 -16.42
C HIS A 71 -1.00 2.86 -16.07
N GLN A 72 -0.48 4.00 -16.53
CA GLN A 72 0.89 4.40 -16.20
C GLN A 72 1.02 4.72 -14.70
N ARG A 73 0.00 5.38 -14.13
CA ARG A 73 -0.04 5.76 -12.72
C ARG A 73 -0.09 4.53 -11.80
N THR A 74 -0.89 3.52 -12.11
CA THR A 74 -0.93 2.26 -11.35
C THR A 74 0.40 1.52 -11.38
N MET A 75 1.01 1.36 -12.56
CA MET A 75 2.29 0.66 -12.71
C MET A 75 3.43 1.37 -11.96
N ILE A 76 3.52 2.70 -12.08
CA ILE A 76 4.52 3.48 -11.33
C ILE A 76 4.28 3.36 -9.82
N GLN A 77 3.03 3.48 -9.38
CA GLN A 77 2.70 3.35 -7.98
C GLN A 77 3.01 1.96 -7.42
N MET A 78 2.69 0.89 -8.15
CA MET A 78 3.03 -0.48 -7.73
C MET A 78 4.54 -0.65 -7.59
N SER A 79 5.31 -0.17 -8.56
CA SER A 79 6.77 -0.21 -8.52
C SER A 79 7.32 0.55 -7.32
N PHE A 80 6.81 1.75 -7.03
CA PHE A 80 7.24 2.56 -5.89
C PHE A 80 6.85 1.95 -4.55
N VAL A 81 5.63 1.40 -4.43
CA VAL A 81 5.18 0.73 -3.20
C VAL A 81 6.04 -0.51 -2.92
N LEU A 82 6.29 -1.37 -3.91
CA LEU A 82 7.12 -2.56 -3.65
C LEU A 82 8.58 -2.20 -3.35
N ARG A 83 9.12 -1.16 -4.00
CA ARG A 83 10.46 -0.64 -3.67
C ARG A 83 10.50 -0.08 -2.25
N LEU A 84 9.48 0.67 -1.85
CA LEU A 84 9.34 1.20 -0.49
C LEU A 84 9.39 0.07 0.54
N LEU A 85 8.64 -1.01 0.31
CA LEU A 85 8.66 -2.17 1.21
C LEU A 85 10.03 -2.85 1.21
N ASP A 86 10.68 -3.00 0.06
CA ASP A 86 11.98 -3.67 -0.03
C ASP A 86 13.09 -2.93 0.72
N GLU A 87 13.06 -1.60 0.68
CA GLU A 87 14.04 -0.73 1.34
C GLU A 87 13.73 -0.49 2.83
N ASN A 88 12.50 -0.75 3.28
CA ASN A 88 12.03 -0.43 4.63
C ASN A 88 11.43 -1.67 5.34
N PRO A 89 12.26 -2.47 6.04
CA PRO A 89 11.84 -3.74 6.65
C PRO A 89 10.69 -3.63 7.66
N THR A 90 10.59 -2.51 8.37
CA THR A 90 9.49 -2.26 9.32
C THR A 90 8.15 -2.13 8.59
N MET A 91 8.12 -1.40 7.47
CA MET A 91 6.95 -1.32 6.60
C MET A 91 6.66 -2.67 5.95
N GLU A 92 7.68 -3.38 5.46
CA GLU A 92 7.53 -4.73 4.91
C GLU A 92 6.85 -5.67 5.90
N HIS A 93 7.32 -5.71 7.15
CA HIS A 93 6.76 -6.59 8.17
C HIS A 93 5.32 -6.22 8.51
N PHE A 94 5.02 -4.94 8.67
CA PHE A 94 3.66 -4.45 8.89
C PHE A 94 2.71 -4.84 7.74
N ILE A 95 3.15 -4.69 6.48
CA ILE A 95 2.34 -5.12 5.33
C ILE A 95 2.22 -6.65 5.28
N GLN A 96 3.25 -7.40 5.65
CA GLN A 96 3.16 -8.86 5.73
C GLN A 96 2.07 -9.31 6.71
N ASP A 97 2.00 -8.71 7.90
CA ASP A 97 0.95 -9.00 8.90
C ASP A 97 -0.46 -8.79 8.34
N ILE A 98 -0.64 -7.81 7.46
CA ILE A 98 -1.92 -7.55 6.79
C ILE A 98 -2.27 -8.68 5.83
N PHE A 99 -1.30 -9.10 5.00
CA PHE A 99 -1.49 -10.18 4.03
C PHE A 99 -1.65 -11.57 4.66
N GLU A 100 -1.21 -11.76 5.90
CA GLU A 100 -1.44 -12.99 6.67
C GLU A 100 -2.87 -13.09 7.24
N SER A 101 -3.64 -11.99 7.21
CA SER A 101 -5.03 -11.96 7.67
C SER A 101 -6.00 -11.63 6.54
N PRO A 102 -6.92 -12.55 6.17
CA PRO A 102 -7.91 -12.29 5.11
C PRO A 102 -8.81 -11.07 5.38
N GLU A 103 -9.13 -10.80 6.65
CA GLU A 103 -9.93 -9.63 7.05
C GLU A 103 -9.16 -8.33 6.76
N LEU A 104 -7.87 -8.27 7.15
CA LEU A 104 -7.05 -7.07 6.94
C LEU A 104 -6.70 -6.87 5.46
N THR A 105 -6.44 -7.97 4.75
CA THR A 105 -6.22 -7.93 3.30
C THR A 105 -7.43 -7.35 2.58
N THR A 106 -8.65 -7.71 3.02
CA THR A 106 -9.89 -7.16 2.45
C THR A 106 -9.96 -5.65 2.65
N GLU A 107 -9.63 -5.13 3.83
CA GLU A 107 -9.61 -3.69 4.11
C GLU A 107 -8.61 -2.95 3.19
N LEU A 108 -7.40 -3.48 3.02
CA LEU A 108 -6.40 -2.90 2.11
C LEU A 108 -6.89 -2.87 0.65
N VAL A 109 -7.54 -3.96 0.20
CA VAL A 109 -8.11 -4.07 -1.15
C VAL A 109 -9.23 -3.04 -1.35
N LEU A 110 -10.09 -2.82 -0.35
CA LEU A 110 -11.17 -1.83 -0.44
C LEU A 110 -10.65 -0.40 -0.54
N VAL A 111 -9.69 -0.02 0.32
CA VAL A 111 -9.02 1.30 0.25
C VAL A 111 -8.37 1.51 -1.12
N THR A 112 -7.78 0.46 -1.68
CA THR A 112 -7.13 0.54 -3.00
C THR A 112 -8.14 0.64 -4.14
N LEU A 113 -9.30 -0.03 -4.03
CA LEU A 113 -10.36 0.03 -5.02
C LEU A 113 -10.92 1.45 -5.17
N ASP A 114 -11.17 2.15 -4.05
CA ASP A 114 -11.68 3.53 -4.06
C ASP A 114 -10.75 4.47 -4.84
N TRP A 115 -9.44 4.26 -4.74
CA TRP A 115 -8.47 5.02 -5.51
C TRP A 115 -8.41 4.66 -6.99
N LEU A 116 -8.46 3.36 -7.32
CA LEU A 116 -8.50 2.91 -8.71
C LEU A 116 -9.69 3.53 -9.46
N GLU A 117 -10.85 3.64 -8.78
CA GLU A 117 -12.02 4.35 -9.29
C GLU A 117 -11.73 5.84 -9.46
N ALA A 118 -11.13 6.50 -8.45
CA ALA A 118 -10.81 7.93 -8.49
C ALA A 118 -9.85 8.33 -9.63
N ILE A 119 -8.90 7.45 -10.00
CA ILE A 119 -7.97 7.72 -11.11
C ILE A 119 -8.52 7.31 -12.49
N GLY A 120 -9.73 6.76 -12.54
CA GLY A 120 -10.41 6.39 -13.78
C GLY A 120 -9.94 5.07 -14.38
N VAL A 121 -9.62 4.07 -13.56
CA VAL A 121 -9.48 2.69 -14.08
C VAL A 121 -10.84 2.19 -14.52
N GLU A 122 -10.96 1.85 -15.80
CA GLU A 122 -12.22 1.39 -16.40
C GLU A 122 -12.50 -0.07 -16.03
N GLY A 123 -13.77 -0.38 -15.77
CA GLY A 123 -14.25 -1.73 -15.49
C GLY A 123 -15.38 -1.76 -14.47
N GLU A 124 -16.08 -2.89 -14.37
CA GLU A 124 -17.04 -3.09 -13.29
C GLU A 124 -16.30 -3.20 -11.94
N ALA A 125 -16.76 -2.49 -10.91
CA ALA A 125 -16.10 -2.45 -9.60
C ALA A 125 -15.85 -3.86 -9.02
N ALA A 126 -16.77 -4.81 -9.24
CA ALA A 126 -16.58 -6.20 -8.84
C ALA A 126 -15.41 -6.87 -9.56
N MET A 127 -15.27 -6.67 -10.88
CA MET A 127 -14.17 -7.21 -11.69
C MET A 127 -12.83 -6.63 -11.25
N ILE A 128 -12.76 -5.30 -11.05
CA ILE A 128 -11.56 -4.61 -10.53
C ILE A 128 -11.17 -5.18 -9.17
N ARG A 129 -12.12 -5.34 -8.25
CA ARG A 129 -11.84 -5.91 -6.92
C ARG A 129 -11.25 -7.32 -7.01
N TYR A 130 -11.81 -8.19 -7.84
CA TYR A 130 -11.31 -9.56 -7.99
C TYR A 130 -9.95 -9.61 -8.68
N ALA A 131 -9.74 -8.82 -9.72
CA ALA A 131 -8.46 -8.70 -10.41
C ALA A 131 -7.37 -8.19 -9.45
N LEU A 132 -7.67 -7.14 -8.68
CA LEU A 132 -6.77 -6.56 -7.68
C LEU A 132 -6.41 -7.59 -6.61
N ASN A 133 -7.40 -8.26 -6.04
CA ASN A 133 -7.17 -9.26 -5.00
C ASN A 133 -6.33 -10.43 -5.50
N PHE A 134 -6.58 -10.91 -6.73
CA PHE A 134 -5.78 -11.97 -7.36
C PHE A 134 -4.33 -11.54 -7.57
N ALA A 135 -4.13 -10.39 -8.22
CA ALA A 135 -2.80 -9.88 -8.56
C ALA A 135 -1.96 -9.60 -7.31
N LEU A 136 -2.55 -8.93 -6.30
CA LEU A 136 -1.86 -8.64 -5.04
C LEU A 136 -1.56 -9.91 -4.25
N SER A 137 -2.51 -10.84 -4.11
CA SER A 137 -2.28 -12.07 -3.33
C SER A 137 -1.12 -12.90 -3.90
N GLY A 138 -1.08 -13.08 -5.21
CA GLY A 138 0.00 -13.82 -5.89
C GLY A 138 1.32 -13.06 -5.82
N GLY A 139 1.31 -11.77 -6.19
CA GLY A 139 2.51 -10.94 -6.22
C GLY A 139 3.15 -10.75 -4.85
N MET A 140 2.35 -10.48 -3.82
CA MET A 140 2.85 -10.28 -2.47
C MET A 140 3.37 -11.58 -1.83
N ALA A 141 2.73 -12.72 -2.13
CA ALA A 141 3.27 -14.03 -1.72
C ALA A 141 4.68 -14.28 -2.30
N VAL A 142 4.91 -13.89 -3.57
CA VAL A 142 6.23 -13.92 -4.19
C VAL A 142 7.16 -12.87 -3.56
N PHE A 143 6.68 -11.64 -3.33
CA PHE A 143 7.44 -10.56 -2.73
C PHE A 143 8.04 -10.93 -1.37
N PHE A 144 7.25 -11.47 -0.43
CA PHE A 144 7.75 -11.87 0.88
C PHE A 144 8.73 -13.06 0.83
N LYS A 145 8.78 -13.79 -0.30
CA LYS A 145 9.73 -14.89 -0.54
C LYS A 145 10.78 -14.55 -1.59
N ARG A 146 10.87 -13.29 -2.05
CA ARG A 146 11.70 -12.86 -3.19
C ARG A 146 13.17 -13.24 -3.06
N LYS A 147 13.74 -13.15 -1.85
CA LYS A 147 15.14 -13.52 -1.56
C LYS A 147 15.41 -15.01 -1.77
N ILE A 148 14.44 -15.87 -1.45
CA ILE A 148 14.52 -17.32 -1.66
C ILE A 148 14.34 -17.65 -3.14
N LEU A 149 13.38 -16.99 -3.79
CA LEU A 149 13.05 -17.18 -5.20
C LEU A 149 14.04 -16.51 -6.16
N ARG A 150 14.94 -15.67 -5.65
CA ARG A 150 15.85 -14.81 -6.43
C ARG A 150 15.09 -13.92 -7.44
N ALA A 151 13.89 -13.49 -7.05
CA ALA A 151 13.04 -12.62 -7.83
C ALA A 151 13.40 -11.15 -7.54
N SER A 152 13.48 -10.32 -8.58
CA SER A 152 13.67 -8.87 -8.41
C SER A 152 12.35 -8.17 -8.10
N VAL A 153 12.41 -7.05 -7.39
CA VAL A 153 11.22 -6.24 -7.10
C VAL A 153 10.54 -5.76 -8.38
N GLY A 154 11.32 -5.33 -9.38
CA GLY A 154 10.78 -4.89 -10.67
C GLY A 154 10.00 -5.99 -11.41
N MET A 155 10.54 -7.21 -11.46
CA MET A 155 9.84 -8.37 -12.02
C MET A 155 8.53 -8.67 -11.28
N ILE A 156 8.51 -8.53 -9.95
CA ILE A 156 7.30 -8.77 -9.17
C ILE A 156 6.25 -7.70 -9.47
N SER A 157 6.65 -6.42 -9.53
CA SER A 157 5.76 -5.32 -9.92
C SER A 157 5.12 -5.55 -11.29
N GLU A 158 5.95 -5.87 -12.29
CA GLU A 158 5.50 -6.14 -13.65
C GLU A 158 4.49 -7.29 -13.70
N ASN A 159 4.73 -8.37 -12.96
CA ASN A 159 3.80 -9.51 -12.90
C ASN A 159 2.48 -9.15 -12.21
N ILE A 160 2.49 -8.31 -11.17
CA ILE A 160 1.26 -7.81 -10.53
C ILE A 160 0.45 -7.00 -11.53
N ASP A 161 1.10 -6.06 -12.21
CA ASP A 161 0.44 -5.18 -13.19
C ASP A 161 -0.11 -5.97 -14.38
N GLN A 162 0.67 -6.93 -14.91
CA GLN A 162 0.22 -7.82 -15.97
C GLN A 162 -0.98 -8.65 -15.53
N ALA A 163 -0.91 -9.32 -14.38
CA ALA A 163 -2.02 -10.13 -13.87
C ALA A 163 -3.29 -9.30 -13.67
N PHE A 164 -3.15 -8.08 -13.13
CA PHE A 164 -4.25 -7.16 -12.91
C PHE A 164 -4.92 -6.76 -14.23
N TYR A 165 -4.16 -6.25 -15.20
CA TYR A 165 -4.72 -5.74 -16.45
C TYR A 165 -5.20 -6.84 -17.41
N LEU A 166 -4.57 -8.02 -17.42
CA LEU A 166 -5.06 -9.17 -18.18
C LEU A 166 -6.45 -9.62 -17.69
N LEU A 167 -6.68 -9.62 -16.38
CA LEU A 167 -7.98 -9.97 -15.81
C LEU A 167 -9.07 -8.92 -16.09
N LEU A 168 -8.67 -7.67 -16.36
CA LEU A 168 -9.56 -6.62 -16.86
C LEU A 168 -9.78 -6.68 -18.38
N GLY A 169 -9.19 -7.67 -19.07
CA GLY A 169 -9.36 -7.90 -20.50
C GLY A 169 -8.44 -7.06 -21.39
N GLU A 170 -7.41 -6.43 -20.83
CA GLU A 170 -6.41 -5.70 -21.59
C GLU A 170 -5.48 -6.66 -22.35
N ASN A 171 -4.93 -6.20 -23.47
CA ASN A 171 -4.03 -7.01 -24.28
C ASN A 171 -2.59 -7.01 -23.72
N ALA A 172 -1.94 -8.18 -23.63
CA ALA A 172 -0.57 -8.33 -23.12
C ALA A 172 0.44 -7.39 -23.80
N GLU A 173 0.42 -7.29 -25.13
CA GLU A 173 1.34 -6.42 -25.89
C GLU A 173 1.12 -4.94 -25.55
N LYS A 174 -0.14 -4.55 -25.34
CA LYS A 174 -0.49 -3.19 -24.89
C LYS A 174 -0.03 -2.93 -23.45
N ILE A 175 -0.18 -3.90 -22.55
CA ILE A 175 0.33 -3.81 -21.18
C ILE A 175 1.84 -3.58 -21.19
N ASP A 176 2.58 -4.39 -21.96
CA ASP A 176 4.06 -4.29 -22.06
C ASP A 176 4.49 -2.94 -22.64
N GLN A 177 3.82 -2.46 -23.69
CA GLN A 177 4.08 -1.13 -24.26
C GLN A 177 3.87 -0.01 -23.23
N ILE A 178 2.80 -0.08 -22.45
CA ILE A 178 2.53 0.90 -21.40
C ILE A 178 3.59 0.79 -20.30
N TYR A 179 3.92 -0.42 -19.84
CA TYR A 179 4.95 -0.65 -18.83
C TYR A 179 6.29 -0.04 -19.25
N LEU A 180 6.74 -0.33 -20.48
CA LEU A 180 7.97 0.25 -21.03
C LEU A 180 7.94 1.78 -21.08
N SER A 181 6.78 2.38 -21.35
CA SER A 181 6.63 3.84 -21.34
C SER A 181 6.80 4.47 -19.95
N THR A 182 6.62 3.68 -18.87
CA THR A 182 6.80 4.14 -17.49
C THR A 182 8.25 4.16 -17.03
N ALA A 183 9.16 3.47 -17.72
CA ALA A 183 10.55 3.28 -17.28
C ALA A 183 11.28 4.59 -16.96
N LYS A 184 11.00 5.67 -17.72
CA LYS A 184 11.60 7.00 -17.50
C LYS A 184 11.13 7.70 -16.20
N TYR A 185 10.01 7.26 -15.63
CA TYR A 185 9.47 7.74 -14.36
C TYR A 185 9.82 6.81 -13.19
N ASN A 186 10.27 5.58 -13.45
CA ASN A 186 10.73 4.63 -12.44
C ASN A 186 12.24 4.76 -12.18
N THR A 187 12.69 5.98 -11.89
CA THR A 187 14.09 6.26 -11.56
C THR A 187 14.27 6.61 -10.08
N ASP A 188 15.51 6.59 -9.59
CA ASP A 188 15.83 6.97 -8.22
C ASP A 188 15.37 8.40 -7.89
N ALA A 189 15.44 9.32 -8.84
CA ALA A 189 14.99 10.70 -8.62
C ALA A 189 13.49 10.78 -8.31
N TYR A 190 12.64 10.16 -9.14
CA TYR A 190 11.20 10.15 -8.91
C TYR A 190 10.81 9.35 -7.66
N TYR A 191 11.51 8.26 -7.38
CA TYR A 191 11.27 7.50 -6.16
C TYR A 191 11.63 8.31 -4.89
N GLN A 192 12.72 9.07 -4.93
CA GLN A 192 13.09 9.97 -3.83
C GLN A 192 12.11 11.13 -3.67
N GLU A 193 11.57 11.66 -4.76
CA GLU A 193 10.45 12.62 -4.71
C GLU A 193 9.21 12.00 -4.07
N PHE A 194 8.86 10.76 -4.43
CA PHE A 194 7.76 10.01 -3.83
C PHE A 194 7.96 9.84 -2.31
N VAL A 195 9.12 9.33 -1.87
CA VAL A 195 9.44 9.15 -0.44
C VAL A 195 9.38 10.49 0.30
N SER A 196 9.99 11.53 -0.24
CA SER A 196 9.95 12.88 0.34
C SER A 196 8.52 13.42 0.43
N TYR A 197 7.68 13.12 -0.57
CA TYR A 197 6.28 13.50 -0.57
C TYR A 197 5.50 12.79 0.53
N LEU A 198 5.72 11.48 0.74
CA LEU A 198 5.11 10.72 1.83
C LEU A 198 5.46 11.35 3.19
N HIS A 199 6.74 11.65 3.44
CA HIS A 199 7.17 12.30 4.70
C HIS A 199 6.48 13.65 4.94
N LYS A 200 6.22 14.41 3.88
CA LYS A 200 5.63 15.75 3.99
C LYS A 200 4.11 15.74 4.13
N HIS A 201 3.42 14.77 3.54
CA HIS A 201 1.95 14.80 3.42
C HIS A 201 1.25 13.62 4.11
N ALA A 202 1.98 12.61 4.59
CA ALA A 202 1.38 11.54 5.38
C ALA A 202 0.88 12.09 6.73
N THR A 203 -0.35 11.71 7.08
CA THR A 203 -0.93 12.01 8.40
C THR A 203 -0.23 11.23 9.52
N ILE A 204 0.32 10.06 9.15
CA ILE A 204 1.17 9.23 10.00
C ILE A 204 2.59 9.72 9.82
N ASP A 205 3.28 9.97 10.93
CA ASP A 205 4.70 10.25 10.92
C ASP A 205 5.44 8.95 10.59
N LEU A 206 6.07 8.93 9.42
CA LEU A 206 6.80 7.78 8.88
C LEU A 206 8.31 8.01 8.90
N SER A 207 8.79 9.10 9.52
CA SER A 207 10.21 9.49 9.55
C SER A 207 11.12 8.43 10.16
N THR A 208 10.59 7.58 11.03
CA THR A 208 11.31 6.48 11.68
C THR A 208 11.27 5.19 10.86
N GLU A 209 10.21 4.94 10.09
CA GLU A 209 9.99 3.68 9.37
C GLU A 209 10.40 3.75 7.89
N ILE A 210 10.34 4.93 7.27
CA ILE A 210 10.72 5.16 5.88
C ILE A 210 11.98 6.03 5.85
N LYS A 211 13.10 5.46 5.40
CA LYS A 211 14.34 6.23 5.21
C LYS A 211 14.31 6.96 3.87
N ILE A 212 14.89 8.17 3.84
CA ILE A 212 15.19 8.93 2.62
C ILE A 212 16.52 8.42 2.06
#